data_AF-A0A0P9UZ93-F1
#
_entry.id   AF-A0A0P9UZ93-F1
#
_cell.length_a   1.000
_cell.length_b   1.000
_cell.length_c   1.000
_cell.angle_alpha   90.00
_cell.angle_beta   90.00
_cell.angle_gamma   90.00
#
_symmetry.space_group_name_H-M   'P 1'
#
loop_
_entity.id
_entity.type
_entity.pdbx_description
1 polymer ?
#
loop_
_entity_poly.entity_id
_entity_poly.type
_entity_poly.pdbx_seq_one_letter_code
_entity_poly.pdbx_strand_id
1 'polypeptide(L)'
;MDLISMTLSSAACFKCVHDTFLSTWVTETGALDHCNLCGDMAQSVALVEITARARAVLDQYIWEARNHRHWGSDGSRLESPGEPLKYWVAEVFACSPGAPIVQAVCGGLSEECEALPIFSTTIHYSIRPAGVKSALNRWCDIQEGMRHSSRFFNDEARQLLSWLFDDLGQYAESAEADHVVQTLKPDDCPAIYRARRSPAEKVERIRDNPDTELGSPPKEVSGEGRMNPAGIPAFYGAFDRQTCIAELRPLPQDSFISGRFQLIRAVRVLDFERFEGANLGPIPSFFDPEYFKHLDRQGFLHKIHEEIRIPVDEEEKRNYLITQAVAEYLALKCSPRFDGVIFRSAQRAEGRNIVLFSHAAAKPTSSTVRFATGYRVSGAKAGDPLSIEYVAGSMILHTIDKDNVGTMDEVLKETESSNAIPEA
;
A
#
# COMPACT_ATOMS: atom_id res chain seq x y z
N MET A 1 -47.44 20.53 12.75
CA MET A 1 -47.27 19.11 13.14
C MET A 1 -45.95 19.05 13.88
N ASP A 2 -46.01 18.83 15.18
CA ASP A 2 -44.83 18.77 16.02
C ASP A 2 -43.95 17.60 15.59
N LEU A 3 -42.78 17.90 15.02
CA LEU A 3 -41.75 16.95 14.60
C LEU A 3 -41.18 16.09 15.75
N ILE A 4 -41.63 16.34 16.98
CA ILE A 4 -41.18 15.67 18.22
C ILE A 4 -41.92 14.33 18.43
N SER A 5 -42.96 14.01 17.65
CA SER A 5 -43.73 12.76 17.77
C SER A 5 -43.62 11.84 16.54
N MET A 6 -42.41 11.67 15.98
CA MET A 6 -42.19 10.57 15.03
C MET A 6 -41.95 9.28 15.81
N THR A 7 -42.99 8.46 15.96
CA THR A 7 -42.88 7.13 16.56
C THR A 7 -42.15 6.18 15.62
N LEU A 8 -41.51 5.14 16.16
CA LEU A 8 -40.81 4.07 15.40
C LEU A 8 -41.68 3.32 14.38
N SER A 9 -43.00 3.56 14.38
CA SER A 9 -43.96 3.12 13.37
C SER A 9 -44.02 4.01 12.11
N SER A 10 -43.24 5.09 12.06
CA SER A 10 -43.14 5.97 10.89
C SER A 10 -42.37 5.29 9.75
N ALA A 11 -42.70 5.60 8.50
CA ALA A 11 -42.01 5.10 7.31
C ALA A 11 -41.23 6.23 6.60
N ALA A 12 -40.07 5.88 6.04
CA ALA A 12 -39.26 6.78 5.22
C ALA A 12 -39.04 6.19 3.82
N CYS A 13 -39.18 7.03 2.79
CA CYS A 13 -39.02 6.62 1.41
C CYS A 13 -37.57 6.73 0.92
N PHE A 14 -37.29 6.06 -0.20
CA PHE A 14 -35.97 6.06 -0.84
C PHE A 14 -35.44 7.47 -1.18
N LYS A 15 -36.30 8.48 -1.38
CA LYS A 15 -35.87 9.85 -1.67
C LYS A 15 -35.39 10.60 -0.43
N CYS A 16 -35.94 10.29 0.74
CA CYS A 16 -35.68 11.02 1.98
C CYS A 16 -34.50 10.46 2.76
N VAL A 17 -33.96 9.29 2.40
CA VAL A 17 -32.77 8.73 3.04
C VAL A 17 -31.47 9.35 2.52
N HIS A 18 -31.47 10.06 1.38
CA HIS A 18 -30.33 10.79 0.79
C HIS A 18 -29.08 9.97 0.41
N ASP A 19 -28.83 8.84 1.06
CA ASP A 19 -27.75 7.90 0.79
C ASP A 19 -28.11 6.92 -0.34
N THR A 20 -27.18 6.66 -1.26
CA THR A 20 -27.43 5.86 -2.47
C THR A 20 -27.64 4.37 -2.16
N PHE A 21 -26.90 3.82 -1.20
CA PHE A 21 -27.01 2.41 -0.80
C PHE A 21 -28.36 2.16 -0.12
N LEU A 22 -28.72 3.01 0.85
CA LEU A 22 -30.03 2.96 1.48
C LEU A 22 -31.16 3.21 0.48
N SER A 23 -31.01 4.16 -0.44
CA SER A 23 -32.03 4.43 -1.46
C SER A 23 -32.33 3.18 -2.30
N THR A 24 -31.27 2.45 -2.67
CA THR A 24 -31.39 1.19 -3.42
C THR A 24 -32.07 0.12 -2.57
N TRP A 25 -31.60 -0.07 -1.34
CA TRP A 25 -32.18 -1.04 -0.41
C TRP A 25 -33.68 -0.77 -0.12
N VAL A 26 -34.07 0.49 0.09
CA VAL A 26 -35.47 0.88 0.30
C VAL A 26 -36.31 0.64 -0.94
N THR A 27 -35.76 0.85 -2.14
CA THR A 27 -36.44 0.57 -3.41
C THR A 27 -36.70 -0.93 -3.60
N GLU A 28 -35.76 -1.78 -3.20
CA GLU A 28 -35.83 -3.24 -3.37
C GLU A 28 -36.70 -3.94 -2.32
N THR A 29 -36.63 -3.49 -1.06
CA THR A 29 -37.27 -4.16 0.07
C THR A 29 -38.51 -3.44 0.62
N GLY A 30 -38.65 -2.15 0.30
CA GLY A 30 -39.73 -1.31 0.79
C GLY A 30 -41.08 -1.63 0.14
N ALA A 31 -42.14 -1.43 0.92
CA ALA A 31 -43.50 -1.47 0.42
C ALA A 31 -43.93 -0.08 -0.06
N LEU A 32 -44.92 -0.01 -0.94
CA LEU A 32 -45.50 1.25 -1.35
C LEU A 32 -46.35 1.81 -0.20
N ASP A 33 -45.88 2.88 0.43
CA ASP A 33 -46.50 3.49 1.61
C ASP A 33 -46.30 5.02 1.62
N HIS A 34 -47.03 5.72 2.47
CA HIS A 34 -46.85 7.15 2.70
C HIS A 34 -45.59 7.42 3.52
N CYS A 35 -44.68 8.23 2.97
CA CYS A 35 -43.51 8.66 3.71
C CYS A 35 -43.88 9.72 4.75
N ASN A 36 -43.54 9.47 6.01
CA ASN A 36 -43.79 10.43 7.08
C ASN A 36 -42.85 11.66 7.06
N LEU A 37 -41.82 11.66 6.21
CA LEU A 37 -40.87 12.78 6.07
C LEU A 37 -41.28 13.78 4.99
N CYS A 38 -41.67 13.30 3.79
CA CYS A 38 -42.09 14.17 2.68
C CYS A 38 -43.60 14.17 2.39
N GLY A 39 -44.34 13.17 2.89
CA GLY A 39 -45.78 12.99 2.63
C GLY A 39 -46.11 12.21 1.35
N ASP A 40 -45.14 12.00 0.46
CA ASP A 40 -45.35 11.30 -0.80
C ASP A 40 -45.59 9.80 -0.60
N MET A 41 -46.38 9.22 -1.51
CA MET A 41 -46.53 7.77 -1.64
C MET A 41 -45.36 7.23 -2.48
N ALA A 42 -44.51 6.41 -1.87
CA ALA A 42 -43.31 5.86 -2.51
C ALA A 42 -42.89 4.56 -1.82
N GLN A 43 -41.96 3.82 -2.43
CA GLN A 43 -41.30 2.71 -1.74
C GLN A 43 -40.66 3.21 -0.45
N SER A 44 -41.16 2.70 0.66
CA SER A 44 -40.81 3.14 2.01
C SER A 44 -40.63 1.94 2.92
N VAL A 45 -39.78 2.13 3.93
CA VAL A 45 -39.51 1.15 4.99
C VAL A 45 -39.75 1.78 6.34
N ALA A 46 -39.94 0.95 7.36
CA ALA A 46 -40.09 1.42 8.72
C ALA A 46 -38.82 2.14 9.19
N LEU A 47 -39.00 3.32 9.79
CA LEU A 47 -37.91 4.17 10.29
C LEU A 47 -37.03 3.44 11.30
N VAL A 48 -37.61 2.54 12.12
CA VAL A 48 -36.85 1.69 13.04
C VAL A 48 -35.74 0.88 12.34
N GLU A 49 -35.98 0.43 11.12
CA GLU A 49 -34.99 -0.34 10.35
C GLU A 49 -33.85 0.53 9.81
N ILE A 50 -34.15 1.78 9.43
CA ILE A 50 -33.13 2.75 9.03
C ILE A 50 -32.31 3.18 10.25
N THR A 51 -32.99 3.46 11.37
CA THR A 51 -32.34 3.81 12.64
C THR A 51 -31.43 2.69 13.13
N ALA A 52 -31.85 1.42 13.03
CA ALA A 52 -31.02 0.27 13.39
C ALA A 52 -29.76 0.16 12.52
N ARG A 53 -29.85 0.47 11.22
CA ARG A 53 -28.68 0.52 10.32
C ARG A 53 -27.76 1.68 10.66
N ALA A 54 -28.30 2.88 10.84
CA ALA A 54 -27.52 4.07 11.23
C ALA A 54 -26.79 3.83 12.56
N ARG A 55 -27.45 3.19 13.52
CA ARG A 55 -26.83 2.75 14.76
C ARG A 55 -25.64 1.83 14.52
N ALA A 56 -25.79 0.77 13.73
CA ALA A 56 -24.74 -0.21 13.48
C ALA A 56 -23.48 0.43 12.87
N VAL A 57 -23.65 1.49 12.07
CA VAL A 57 -22.57 2.32 11.54
C VAL A 57 -21.95 3.18 12.65
N LEU A 58 -22.76 3.95 13.38
CA LEU A 58 -22.28 4.88 14.41
C LEU A 58 -21.56 4.16 15.55
N ASP A 59 -22.04 2.98 15.97
CA ASP A 59 -21.40 2.14 17.00
C ASP A 59 -19.95 1.75 16.61
N GLN A 60 -19.67 1.64 15.31
CA GLN A 60 -18.34 1.34 14.78
C GLN A 60 -17.53 2.60 14.47
N TYR A 61 -18.18 3.69 14.07
CA TYR A 61 -17.52 4.90 13.59
C TYR A 61 -17.18 5.90 14.70
N ILE A 62 -18.04 6.05 15.71
CA ILE A 62 -17.90 7.07 16.76
C ILE A 62 -17.80 6.46 18.16
N TRP A 63 -17.35 7.28 19.10
CA TRP A 63 -17.35 6.99 20.52
C TRP A 63 -17.49 8.29 21.33
N GLU A 64 -17.87 8.16 22.60
CA GLU A 64 -17.99 9.31 23.51
C GLU A 64 -16.65 10.05 23.60
N ALA A 65 -16.67 11.35 23.29
CA ALA A 65 -15.51 12.20 23.41
C ALA A 65 -15.11 12.30 24.88
N ARG A 66 -13.93 11.77 25.22
CA ARG A 66 -13.38 12.01 26.55
C ARG A 66 -12.93 13.46 26.63
N ASN A 67 -13.44 14.17 27.62
CA ASN A 67 -13.00 15.51 27.95
C ASN A 67 -11.52 15.46 28.34
N HIS A 68 -10.68 16.22 27.63
CA HIS A 68 -9.28 16.37 27.99
C HIS A 68 -9.09 17.72 28.68
N ARG A 69 -8.36 17.70 29.78
CA ARG A 69 -8.05 18.90 30.54
C ARG A 69 -6.76 19.49 29.98
N HIS A 70 -6.89 20.56 29.21
CA HIS A 70 -5.75 21.34 28.74
C HIS A 70 -5.24 22.23 29.88
N TRP A 71 -3.94 22.19 30.15
CA TRP A 71 -3.31 23.01 31.20
C TRP A 71 -2.46 24.11 30.55
N GLY A 72 -2.97 25.34 30.60
CA GLY A 72 -2.29 26.54 30.11
C GLY A 72 -1.78 27.42 31.24
N SER A 73 -1.00 28.46 30.88
CA SER A 73 -0.52 29.47 31.83
C SER A 73 -1.63 30.26 32.52
N ASP A 74 -2.85 30.23 31.96
CA ASP A 74 -4.08 30.87 32.43
C ASP A 74 -5.02 29.91 33.19
N GLY A 75 -4.61 28.66 33.45
CA GLY A 75 -5.36 27.65 34.20
C GLY A 75 -5.72 26.41 33.39
N SER A 76 -6.63 25.58 33.92
CA SER A 76 -7.08 24.37 33.20
C SER A 76 -8.37 24.65 32.44
N ARG A 77 -8.38 24.48 31.11
CA ARG A 77 -9.61 24.45 30.30
C ARG A 77 -10.01 23.01 30.02
N LEU A 78 -11.29 22.72 30.19
CA LEU A 78 -11.86 21.45 29.74
C LEU A 78 -12.23 21.63 28.26
N GLU A 79 -11.52 20.95 27.38
CA GLU A 79 -11.89 20.86 25.98
C GLU A 79 -12.67 19.57 25.78
N SER A 80 -13.85 19.68 25.17
CA SER A 80 -14.64 18.55 24.68
C SER A 80 -14.33 18.37 23.20
N PRO A 81 -13.33 17.55 22.82
CA PRO A 81 -13.01 17.31 21.42
C PRO A 81 -14.12 16.45 20.80
N GLY A 82 -15.09 17.04 20.12
CA GLY A 82 -16.14 16.28 19.44
C GLY A 82 -17.34 17.12 19.03
N GLU A 83 -18.28 16.48 18.35
CA GLU A 83 -19.50 17.09 17.83
C GLU A 83 -20.75 16.39 18.40
N PRO A 84 -21.87 17.10 18.57
CA PRO A 84 -23.16 16.49 18.91
C PRO A 84 -23.60 15.40 17.91
N LEU A 85 -24.36 14.40 18.38
CA LEU A 85 -24.81 13.23 17.59
C LEU A 85 -25.38 13.59 16.21
N LYS A 86 -26.16 14.67 16.11
CA LYS A 86 -26.80 15.11 14.87
C LYS A 86 -25.82 15.36 13.73
N TYR A 87 -24.59 15.78 14.01
CA TYR A 87 -23.58 16.04 12.97
C TYR A 87 -23.02 14.73 12.42
N TRP A 88 -22.80 13.73 13.29
CA TRP A 88 -22.38 12.39 12.87
C TRP A 88 -23.46 11.64 12.09
N VAL A 89 -24.73 11.77 12.50
CA VAL A 89 -25.85 11.24 11.73
C VAL A 89 -25.92 11.93 10.36
N ALA A 90 -25.80 13.26 10.31
CA ALA A 90 -25.79 14.00 9.06
C ALA A 90 -24.65 13.57 8.11
N GLU A 91 -23.46 13.32 8.65
CA GLU A 91 -22.30 12.81 7.92
C GLU A 91 -22.56 11.42 7.33
N VAL A 92 -23.05 10.49 8.14
CA VAL A 92 -23.38 9.11 7.71
C VAL A 92 -24.42 9.10 6.57
N PHE A 93 -25.39 10.01 6.60
CA PHE A 93 -26.42 10.17 5.57
C PHE A 93 -26.03 11.15 4.44
N ALA A 94 -24.81 11.70 4.46
CA ALA A 94 -24.31 12.70 3.51
C ALA A 94 -25.28 13.88 3.27
N CYS A 95 -25.91 14.38 4.34
CA CYS A 95 -26.93 15.43 4.26
C CYS A 95 -26.73 16.52 5.32
N SER A 96 -27.60 17.53 5.35
CA SER A 96 -27.51 18.61 6.34
C SER A 96 -27.97 18.15 7.74
N PRO A 97 -27.37 18.63 8.84
CA PRO A 97 -27.83 18.31 10.22
C PRO A 97 -29.27 18.72 10.53
N GLY A 98 -29.86 19.60 9.72
CA GLY A 98 -31.26 20.01 9.81
C GLY A 98 -32.23 19.15 9.02
N ALA A 99 -31.76 18.12 8.28
CA ALA A 99 -32.61 17.31 7.44
C ALA A 99 -33.64 16.52 8.28
N PRO A 100 -34.89 16.34 7.78
CA PRO A 100 -35.93 15.61 8.51
C PRO A 100 -35.51 14.19 8.91
N ILE A 101 -34.76 13.49 8.06
CA ILE A 101 -34.25 12.15 8.35
C ILE A 101 -33.27 12.14 9.53
N VAL A 102 -32.40 13.16 9.66
CA VAL A 102 -31.44 13.26 10.76
C VAL A 102 -32.18 13.44 12.07
N GLN A 103 -33.19 14.31 12.10
CA GLN A 103 -34.01 14.53 13.29
C GLN A 103 -34.75 13.24 13.70
N ALA A 104 -35.36 12.57 12.72
CA ALA A 104 -36.10 11.33 12.94
C ALA A 104 -35.20 10.19 13.46
N VAL A 105 -34.00 10.03 12.88
CA VAL A 105 -33.02 9.03 13.33
C VAL A 105 -32.44 9.40 14.70
N CYS A 106 -32.06 10.66 14.95
CA CYS A 106 -31.59 11.09 16.28
C CYS A 106 -32.62 10.85 17.37
N GLY A 107 -33.92 11.10 17.10
CA GLY A 107 -35.00 10.80 18.04
C GLY A 107 -35.15 9.30 18.30
N GLY A 108 -34.90 8.45 17.29
CA GLY A 108 -34.90 6.99 17.45
C GLY A 108 -33.68 6.43 18.19
N LEU A 109 -32.56 7.16 18.22
CA LEU A 109 -31.30 6.76 18.88
C LEU A 109 -31.14 7.31 20.31
N SER A 110 -31.97 8.29 20.70
CA SER A 110 -31.85 8.98 21.99
C SER A 110 -32.30 8.11 23.16
N GLU A 111 -31.75 8.41 24.33
CA GLU A 111 -32.09 7.75 25.61
C GLU A 111 -33.58 7.85 25.99
N GLU A 112 -34.31 8.80 25.40
CA GLU A 112 -35.75 9.02 25.64
C GLU A 112 -36.63 7.99 24.91
N CYS A 113 -36.06 7.19 24.01
CA CYS A 113 -36.77 6.16 23.25
C CYS A 113 -36.53 4.77 23.88
N GLU A 114 -37.55 4.19 24.54
CA GLU A 114 -37.44 2.91 25.27
C GLU A 114 -37.05 1.70 24.40
N ALA A 115 -37.18 1.78 23.07
CA ALA A 115 -36.97 0.63 22.19
C ALA A 115 -35.50 0.36 21.83
N LEU A 116 -34.64 1.39 21.73
CA LEU A 116 -33.21 1.29 21.36
C LEU A 116 -32.31 2.40 21.96
N PRO A 117 -32.38 2.75 23.27
CA PRO A 117 -31.68 3.91 23.84
C PRO A 117 -30.19 3.65 24.07
N ILE A 118 -29.29 4.36 23.37
CA ILE A 118 -27.83 4.12 23.46
C ILE A 118 -26.97 5.38 23.32
N PHE A 119 -27.42 6.38 22.56
CA PHE A 119 -26.67 7.62 22.38
C PHE A 119 -27.28 8.76 23.19
N SER A 120 -26.46 9.41 24.00
CA SER A 120 -26.85 10.59 24.77
C SER A 120 -26.90 11.82 23.87
N THR A 121 -27.98 12.58 23.98
CA THR A 121 -28.13 13.88 23.31
C THR A 121 -27.29 14.99 23.98
N THR A 122 -26.74 14.71 25.17
CA THR A 122 -25.96 15.66 25.99
C THR A 122 -24.45 15.48 25.87
N ILE A 123 -24.00 14.37 25.27
CA ILE A 123 -22.59 14.02 25.11
C ILE A 123 -22.11 14.37 23.69
N HIS A 124 -20.86 14.80 23.58
CA HIS A 124 -20.20 14.98 22.29
C HIS A 124 -19.49 13.69 21.89
N TYR A 125 -19.49 13.41 20.60
CA TYR A 125 -18.87 12.22 20.04
C TYR A 125 -17.67 12.60 19.17
N SER A 126 -16.72 11.69 19.07
CA SER A 126 -15.55 11.83 18.21
C SER A 126 -15.35 10.57 17.38
N ILE A 127 -14.58 10.66 16.30
CA ILE A 127 -14.20 9.48 15.49
C ILE A 127 -13.53 8.47 16.41
N ARG A 128 -14.00 7.23 16.35
CA ARG A 128 -13.41 6.12 17.06
C ARG A 128 -12.01 5.85 16.47
N PRO A 129 -10.93 5.92 17.28
CA PRO A 129 -9.61 5.50 16.82
C PRO A 129 -9.69 4.05 16.34
N ALA A 130 -8.96 3.71 15.27
CA ALA A 130 -8.92 2.35 14.74
C ALA A 130 -8.69 1.34 15.88
N GLY A 131 -9.70 0.50 16.16
CA GLY A 131 -9.71 -0.36 17.34
C GLY A 131 -8.71 -1.52 17.27
N VAL A 132 -8.64 -2.34 18.33
CA VAL A 132 -7.75 -3.53 18.44
C VAL A 132 -7.89 -4.51 17.28
N LYS A 133 -9.03 -4.51 16.58
CA LYS A 133 -9.31 -5.35 15.41
C LYS A 133 -8.82 -4.79 14.07
N SER A 134 -8.24 -3.58 14.05
CA SER A 134 -7.72 -3.00 12.82
C SER A 134 -6.59 -3.84 12.24
N ALA A 135 -6.47 -3.81 10.92
CA ALA A 135 -5.39 -4.46 10.21
C ALA A 135 -4.01 -3.96 10.68
N LEU A 136 -3.93 -2.70 11.11
CA LEU A 136 -2.72 -2.12 11.70
C LEU A 136 -2.30 -2.81 13.01
N ASN A 137 -3.23 -3.09 13.92
CA ASN A 137 -2.88 -3.77 15.17
C ASN A 137 -2.47 -5.22 14.91
N ARG A 138 -3.20 -5.93 14.04
CA ARG A 138 -2.82 -7.28 13.58
C ARG A 138 -1.44 -7.29 12.93
N TRP A 139 -1.12 -6.25 12.17
CA TRP A 139 0.20 -6.09 11.56
C TRP A 139 1.29 -5.95 12.61
N CYS A 140 1.11 -5.09 13.62
CA CYS A 140 2.07 -4.97 14.72
C CYS A 140 2.32 -6.31 15.41
N ASP A 141 1.28 -7.10 15.68
CA ASP A 141 1.40 -8.42 16.29
C ASP A 141 2.18 -9.40 15.38
N ILE A 142 1.91 -9.37 14.08
CA ILE A 142 2.65 -10.16 13.09
C ILE A 142 4.11 -9.73 13.01
N GLN A 143 4.40 -8.42 13.04
CA GLN A 143 5.76 -7.92 13.01
C GLN A 143 6.54 -8.41 14.24
N GLU A 144 5.94 -8.34 15.43
CA GLU A 144 6.53 -8.85 16.67
C GLU A 144 6.72 -10.37 16.60
N GLY A 145 5.73 -11.10 16.11
CA GLY A 145 5.79 -12.54 15.91
C GLY A 145 6.88 -12.96 14.93
N MET A 146 7.05 -12.27 13.81
CA MET A 146 8.15 -12.54 12.87
C MET A 146 9.51 -12.24 13.51
N ARG A 147 9.63 -11.20 14.32
CA ARG A 147 10.89 -10.87 15.00
C ARG A 147 11.26 -11.91 16.06
N HIS A 148 10.29 -12.38 16.85
CA HIS A 148 10.54 -13.08 18.11
C HIS A 148 9.98 -14.52 18.22
N SER A 149 9.15 -15.00 17.30
CA SER A 149 8.54 -16.34 17.36
C SER A 149 8.53 -17.10 16.03
N SER A 150 7.56 -16.85 15.15
CA SER A 150 7.26 -17.63 13.95
C SER A 150 7.55 -16.85 12.68
N ARG A 151 8.72 -17.14 12.07
CA ARG A 151 9.19 -16.49 10.83
C ARG A 151 8.66 -17.14 9.55
N PHE A 152 8.81 -18.46 9.43
CA PHE A 152 8.62 -19.15 8.16
C PHE A 152 7.20 -19.72 7.95
N PHE A 153 6.54 -20.09 9.05
CA PHE A 153 5.22 -20.72 9.03
C PHE A 153 4.23 -19.84 9.80
N ASN A 154 4.02 -18.63 9.30
CA ASN A 154 3.14 -17.63 9.92
C ASN A 154 1.85 -17.53 9.09
N ASP A 155 0.83 -18.30 9.48
CA ASP A 155 -0.44 -18.36 8.76
C ASP A 155 -1.25 -17.06 8.96
N GLU A 156 -1.08 -16.39 10.09
CA GLU A 156 -1.70 -15.11 10.39
C GLU A 156 -1.23 -14.04 9.41
N ALA A 157 0.09 -13.98 9.16
CA ALA A 157 0.70 -13.09 8.17
C ALA A 157 0.20 -13.41 6.76
N ARG A 158 0.15 -14.70 6.40
CA ARG A 158 -0.38 -15.13 5.09
C ARG A 158 -1.83 -14.69 4.89
N GLN A 159 -2.69 -14.88 5.90
CA GLN A 159 -4.10 -14.49 5.82
C GLN A 159 -4.27 -12.97 5.74
N LEU A 160 -3.48 -12.22 6.50
CA LEU A 160 -3.51 -10.76 6.47
C LEU A 160 -3.06 -10.21 5.11
N LEU A 161 -1.93 -10.69 4.58
CA LEU A 161 -1.42 -10.28 3.26
C LEU A 161 -2.35 -10.73 2.12
N SER A 162 -2.99 -11.89 2.27
CA SER A 162 -4.02 -12.35 1.33
C SER A 162 -5.19 -11.39 1.29
N TRP A 163 -5.76 -11.03 2.44
CA TRP A 163 -6.83 -10.05 2.51
C TRP A 163 -6.39 -8.66 2.02
N LEU A 164 -5.16 -8.25 2.33
CA LEU A 164 -4.62 -6.94 1.95
C LEU A 164 -4.46 -6.79 0.44
N PHE A 165 -3.99 -7.83 -0.23
CA PHE A 165 -3.68 -7.82 -1.67
C PHE A 165 -4.74 -8.52 -2.54
N ASP A 166 -5.86 -8.91 -1.94
CA ASP A 166 -6.97 -9.58 -2.64
C ASP A 166 -7.61 -8.65 -3.68
N ASP A 167 -7.91 -9.12 -4.89
CA ASP A 167 -8.61 -8.28 -5.87
C ASP A 167 -7.96 -6.90 -6.15
N LEU A 168 -6.63 -6.74 -5.95
CA LEU A 168 -5.94 -5.49 -6.29
C LEU A 168 -6.09 -5.11 -7.78
N GLY A 169 -6.40 -6.09 -8.64
CA GLY A 169 -6.71 -5.88 -10.05
C GLY A 169 -8.09 -5.29 -10.32
N GLN A 170 -9.03 -5.26 -9.36
CA GLN A 170 -10.35 -4.65 -9.54
C GLN A 170 -10.32 -3.13 -9.34
N TYR A 171 -9.32 -2.62 -8.62
CA TYR A 171 -8.99 -1.17 -8.59
C TYR A 171 -8.40 -0.67 -9.92
N ALA A 172 -8.51 -1.48 -10.99
CA ALA A 172 -8.14 -1.18 -12.36
C ALA A 172 -9.27 -0.54 -13.19
N GLU A 173 -10.44 -0.23 -12.61
CA GLU A 173 -11.58 0.29 -13.39
C GLU A 173 -11.70 1.83 -13.40
N SER A 174 -11.00 2.54 -12.51
CA SER A 174 -10.93 4.01 -12.51
C SER A 174 -9.74 4.48 -13.34
N ALA A 175 -9.99 4.86 -14.61
CA ALA A 175 -9.06 5.47 -15.58
C ALA A 175 -7.64 4.85 -15.66
N GLU A 176 -7.24 4.36 -16.85
CA GLU A 176 -5.96 3.67 -17.13
C GLU A 176 -4.69 4.26 -16.47
N ALA A 177 -4.71 5.56 -16.13
CA ALA A 177 -3.62 6.30 -15.55
C ALA A 177 -3.37 6.11 -14.04
N ASP A 178 -4.25 5.50 -13.23
CA ASP A 178 -4.13 5.49 -11.75
C ASP A 178 -4.05 4.10 -11.07
N HIS A 179 -3.94 3.02 -11.83
CA HIS A 179 -3.97 1.67 -11.25
C HIS A 179 -2.73 1.34 -10.41
N VAL A 180 -2.93 0.77 -9.22
CA VAL A 180 -1.82 0.32 -8.35
C VAL A 180 -1.09 -0.90 -8.92
N VAL A 181 -1.78 -1.73 -9.71
CA VAL A 181 -1.14 -2.82 -10.47
C VAL A 181 -0.80 -2.32 -11.86
N GLN A 182 0.48 -2.32 -12.19
CA GLN A 182 1.00 -1.84 -13.48
C GLN A 182 1.54 -3.01 -14.29
N THR A 183 1.29 -3.00 -15.60
CA THR A 183 1.96 -3.89 -16.55
C THR A 183 2.90 -3.06 -17.40
N LEU A 184 4.20 -3.13 -17.12
CA LEU A 184 5.21 -2.43 -17.91
C LEU A 184 5.57 -3.28 -19.12
N LYS A 185 5.37 -2.74 -20.32
CA LYS A 185 5.75 -3.38 -21.59
C LYS A 185 7.12 -2.88 -22.06
N PRO A 186 7.88 -3.67 -22.84
CA PRO A 186 9.16 -3.24 -23.40
C PRO A 186 9.11 -1.89 -24.11
N ASP A 187 8.06 -1.64 -24.89
CA ASP A 187 7.93 -0.43 -25.73
C ASP A 187 7.57 0.83 -24.95
N ASP A 188 6.92 0.68 -23.79
CA ASP A 188 6.36 1.79 -23.00
C ASP A 188 7.08 2.01 -21.66
N CYS A 189 8.04 1.15 -21.31
CA CYS A 189 8.73 1.24 -20.04
C CYS A 189 9.80 2.33 -20.08
N PRO A 190 9.81 3.27 -19.11
CA PRO A 190 10.92 4.19 -18.94
C PRO A 190 12.24 3.43 -18.75
N ALA A 191 13.35 4.07 -19.12
CA ALA A 191 14.67 3.50 -18.91
C ALA A 191 14.90 3.17 -17.43
N ILE A 192 15.41 1.97 -17.16
CA ILE A 192 15.76 1.54 -15.81
C ILE A 192 17.26 1.68 -15.66
N TYR A 193 17.72 2.32 -14.60
CA TYR A 193 19.13 2.47 -14.29
C TYR A 193 19.47 1.69 -13.04
N ARG A 194 20.72 1.24 -12.95
CA ARG A 194 21.31 0.76 -11.71
C ARG A 194 22.70 1.32 -11.55
N ALA A 195 23.07 1.67 -10.32
CA ALA A 195 24.43 2.04 -9.96
C ALA A 195 25.04 1.05 -8.95
N ARG A 196 26.37 0.97 -8.98
CA ARG A 196 27.20 0.20 -8.04
C ARG A 196 28.32 1.09 -7.55
N ARG A 197 28.66 0.99 -6.25
CA ARG A 197 29.88 1.59 -5.72
C ARG A 197 31.09 0.87 -6.33
N SER A 198 31.94 1.65 -6.98
CA SER A 198 33.09 1.18 -7.76
C SER A 198 34.35 1.92 -7.33
N PRO A 199 35.06 1.43 -6.29
CA PRO A 199 36.46 1.81 -6.12
C PRO A 199 37.25 1.45 -7.38
N ALA A 200 38.38 2.12 -7.60
CA ALA A 200 39.18 2.01 -8.83
C ALA A 200 39.44 0.56 -9.29
N GLU A 201 39.69 -0.34 -8.34
CA GLU A 201 39.95 -1.77 -8.58
C GLU A 201 38.78 -2.55 -9.23
N LYS A 202 37.54 -2.05 -9.08
CA LYS A 202 36.34 -2.70 -9.65
C LYS A 202 35.93 -2.14 -11.00
N VAL A 203 36.49 -0.99 -11.40
CA VAL A 203 36.09 -0.29 -12.62
C VAL A 203 36.35 -1.15 -13.86
N GLU A 204 37.54 -1.74 -13.96
CA GLU A 204 37.91 -2.61 -15.09
C GLU A 204 36.99 -3.83 -15.17
N ARG A 205 36.77 -4.53 -14.05
CA ARG A 205 35.88 -5.69 -13.99
C ARG A 205 34.46 -5.38 -14.47
N ILE A 206 33.92 -4.22 -14.08
CA ILE A 206 32.58 -3.78 -14.52
C ILE A 206 32.58 -3.39 -15.99
N ARG A 207 33.65 -2.74 -16.49
CA ARG A 207 33.80 -2.42 -17.93
C ARG A 207 33.83 -3.67 -18.80
N ASP A 208 34.49 -4.73 -18.33
CA ASP A 208 34.62 -5.99 -19.06
C ASP A 208 33.34 -6.83 -19.07
N ASN A 209 32.51 -6.73 -18.01
CA ASN A 209 31.31 -7.57 -17.85
C ASN A 209 30.12 -6.77 -17.29
N PRO A 210 29.66 -5.70 -17.98
CA PRO A 210 28.68 -4.77 -17.43
C PRO A 210 27.33 -5.42 -17.10
N ASP A 211 26.88 -6.34 -17.95
CA ASP A 211 25.59 -7.02 -17.81
C ASP A 211 25.50 -7.85 -16.52
N THR A 212 26.59 -8.51 -16.13
CA THR A 212 26.65 -9.35 -14.93
C THR A 212 26.98 -8.55 -13.68
N GLU A 213 27.88 -7.58 -13.76
CA GLU A 213 28.31 -6.81 -12.59
C GLU A 213 27.29 -5.74 -12.16
N LEU A 214 26.59 -5.13 -13.13
CA LEU A 214 25.46 -4.24 -12.86
C LEU A 214 24.13 -5.02 -12.76
N GLY A 215 24.09 -6.27 -13.22
CA GLY A 215 22.94 -7.16 -13.09
C GLY A 215 22.68 -7.63 -11.65
N SER A 216 21.62 -8.44 -11.48
CA SER A 216 21.33 -9.09 -10.19
C SER A 216 22.53 -9.95 -9.76
N PRO A 217 22.98 -9.85 -8.49
CA PRO A 217 24.09 -10.64 -8.02
C PRO A 217 23.75 -12.15 -8.08
N PRO A 218 24.73 -13.04 -8.27
CA PRO A 218 24.54 -14.47 -8.05
C PRO A 218 24.02 -14.74 -6.64
N LYS A 219 23.18 -15.77 -6.48
CA LYS A 219 22.56 -16.14 -5.20
C LYS A 219 23.59 -16.38 -4.09
N GLU A 220 24.79 -16.84 -4.42
CA GLU A 220 25.88 -17.13 -3.48
C GLU A 220 26.45 -15.88 -2.79
N VAL A 221 26.33 -14.71 -3.42
CA VAL A 221 26.85 -13.42 -2.93
C VAL A 221 25.76 -12.36 -2.81
N SER A 222 24.49 -12.76 -2.97
CA SER A 222 23.36 -11.85 -2.84
C SER A 222 23.20 -11.46 -1.37
N GLY A 223 23.51 -10.20 -1.07
CA GLY A 223 23.27 -9.60 0.23
C GLY A 223 21.78 -9.46 0.56
N GLU A 224 21.53 -9.10 1.81
CA GLU A 224 20.20 -8.75 2.30
C GLU A 224 19.80 -7.35 1.83
N GLY A 225 18.56 -7.19 1.38
CA GLY A 225 17.93 -5.91 1.06
C GLY A 225 16.50 -5.83 1.59
N ARG A 226 15.83 -4.70 1.35
CA ARG A 226 14.44 -4.47 1.80
C ARG A 226 13.45 -5.47 1.22
N MET A 227 13.63 -5.82 -0.04
CA MET A 227 12.70 -6.66 -0.80
C MET A 227 13.23 -8.08 -0.99
N ASN A 228 14.37 -8.44 -0.40
CA ASN A 228 14.96 -9.77 -0.54
C ASN A 228 15.82 -10.14 0.67
N PRO A 229 15.70 -11.37 1.20
CA PRO A 229 16.65 -11.87 2.18
C PRO A 229 18.00 -12.20 1.53
N ALA A 230 19.04 -12.32 2.35
CA ALA A 230 20.34 -12.80 1.90
C ALA A 230 20.20 -14.18 1.21
N GLY A 231 20.92 -14.36 0.09
CA GLY A 231 20.84 -15.58 -0.70
C GLY A 231 19.71 -15.61 -1.75
N ILE A 232 18.78 -14.66 -1.73
CA ILE A 232 17.75 -14.50 -2.77
C ILE A 232 18.05 -13.23 -3.57
N PRO A 233 18.47 -13.34 -4.85
CA PRO A 233 18.74 -12.16 -5.67
C PRO A 233 17.52 -11.29 -5.94
N ALA A 234 17.74 -9.99 -6.05
CA ALA A 234 16.80 -9.04 -6.63
C ALA A 234 17.55 -7.95 -7.41
N PHE A 235 16.89 -7.42 -8.43
CA PHE A 235 17.39 -6.28 -9.18
C PHE A 235 16.80 -5.00 -8.57
N TYR A 236 17.66 -4.13 -8.06
CA TYR A 236 17.27 -2.79 -7.59
C TYR A 236 17.73 -1.78 -8.62
N GLY A 237 16.80 -0.97 -9.11
CA GLY A 237 17.08 0.14 -10.02
C GLY A 237 16.20 1.35 -9.75
N ALA A 238 16.41 2.41 -10.54
CA ALA A 238 15.58 3.60 -10.55
C ALA A 238 15.28 4.04 -11.98
N PHE A 239 14.27 4.88 -12.17
CA PHE A 239 13.90 5.38 -13.51
C PHE A 239 14.78 6.55 -13.99
N ASP A 240 15.72 7.02 -13.15
CA ASP A 240 16.74 8.00 -13.52
C ASP A 240 18.05 7.73 -12.76
N ARG A 241 19.19 8.12 -13.36
CA ARG A 241 20.52 7.88 -12.78
C ARG A 241 20.73 8.62 -11.46
N GLN A 242 20.21 9.84 -11.35
CA GLN A 242 20.46 10.66 -10.17
C GLN A 242 19.82 10.01 -8.93
N THR A 243 18.65 9.40 -9.09
CA THR A 243 18.01 8.58 -8.05
C THR A 243 18.82 7.34 -7.71
N CYS A 244 19.37 6.60 -8.68
CA CYS A 244 20.27 5.48 -8.39
C CYS A 244 21.47 5.88 -7.53
N ILE A 245 22.11 7.02 -7.85
CA ILE A 245 23.26 7.50 -7.11
C ILE A 245 22.84 7.97 -5.71
N ALA A 246 21.75 8.73 -5.60
CA ALA A 246 21.24 9.21 -4.30
C ALA A 246 20.92 8.06 -3.33
N GLU A 247 20.29 6.97 -3.81
CA GLU A 247 19.99 5.78 -2.99
C GLU A 247 21.23 5.07 -2.43
N LEU A 248 22.40 5.23 -3.08
CA LEU A 248 23.67 4.69 -2.59
C LEU A 248 24.31 5.54 -1.48
N ARG A 249 23.67 6.65 -1.09
CA ARG A 249 24.09 7.58 -0.03
C ARG A 249 25.59 7.94 -0.18
N PRO A 250 25.96 8.61 -1.28
CA PRO A 250 27.35 8.90 -1.60
C PRO A 250 28.01 9.76 -0.52
N LEU A 251 29.27 9.46 -0.22
CA LEU A 251 30.16 10.36 0.52
C LEU A 251 31.06 11.12 -0.45
N PRO A 252 31.63 12.29 -0.05
CA PRO A 252 32.59 13.00 -0.87
C PRO A 252 33.73 12.09 -1.31
N GLN A 253 34.08 12.15 -2.60
CA GLN A 253 35.11 11.31 -3.24
C GLN A 253 34.73 9.83 -3.44
N ASP A 254 33.50 9.40 -3.12
CA ASP A 254 33.03 8.09 -3.58
C ASP A 254 32.94 8.05 -5.11
N SER A 255 33.16 6.86 -5.67
CA SER A 255 33.02 6.59 -7.11
C SER A 255 31.99 5.50 -7.36
N PHE A 256 31.17 5.69 -8.38
CA PHE A 256 30.07 4.80 -8.75
C PHE A 256 30.03 4.57 -10.25
N ILE A 257 29.66 3.36 -10.67
CA ILE A 257 29.33 3.10 -12.07
C ILE A 257 27.85 2.87 -12.19
N SER A 258 27.21 3.54 -13.15
CA SER A 258 25.81 3.30 -13.49
C SER A 258 25.64 2.84 -14.93
N GLY A 259 24.59 2.05 -15.17
CA GLY A 259 24.25 1.50 -16.48
C GLY A 259 22.75 1.46 -16.70
N ARG A 260 22.34 1.50 -17.97
CA ARG A 260 20.94 1.43 -18.40
C ARG A 260 20.55 -0.03 -18.67
N PHE A 261 19.35 -0.36 -18.26
CA PHE A 261 18.65 -1.60 -18.54
C PHE A 261 17.32 -1.26 -19.22
N GLN A 262 16.87 -2.18 -20.08
CA GLN A 262 15.56 -2.10 -20.73
C GLN A 262 14.80 -3.40 -20.49
N LEU A 263 13.47 -3.32 -20.51
CA LEU A 263 12.65 -4.53 -20.46
C LEU A 263 12.69 -5.27 -21.80
N ILE A 264 12.73 -6.59 -21.75
CA ILE A 264 12.67 -7.48 -22.93
C ILE A 264 11.39 -8.34 -22.97
N ARG A 265 10.59 -8.28 -21.91
CA ARG A 265 9.21 -8.79 -21.86
C ARG A 265 8.37 -7.94 -20.92
N ALA A 266 7.05 -8.11 -21.00
CA ALA A 266 6.16 -7.46 -20.05
C ALA A 266 6.41 -7.97 -18.61
N VAL A 267 6.34 -7.05 -17.65
CA VAL A 267 6.42 -7.35 -16.22
C VAL A 267 5.22 -6.78 -15.49
N ARG A 268 4.68 -7.57 -14.56
CA ARG A 268 3.59 -7.14 -13.68
C ARG A 268 4.16 -6.62 -12.37
N VAL A 269 4.00 -5.34 -12.09
CA VAL A 269 4.56 -4.71 -10.89
C VAL A 269 3.47 -4.07 -10.03
N LEU A 270 3.68 -4.07 -8.71
CA LEU A 270 2.85 -3.31 -7.78
C LEU A 270 3.48 -1.93 -7.56
N ASP A 271 2.78 -0.88 -7.94
CA ASP A 271 3.24 0.50 -7.80
C ASP A 271 2.71 1.10 -6.49
N PHE A 272 3.57 1.12 -5.47
CA PHE A 272 3.20 1.59 -4.16
C PHE A 272 2.98 3.11 -4.10
N GLU A 273 3.66 3.88 -4.97
CA GLU A 273 3.47 5.33 -5.03
C GLU A 273 2.01 5.69 -5.33
N ARG A 274 1.37 4.87 -6.17
CA ARG A 274 0.00 5.08 -6.56
C ARG A 274 -0.96 4.87 -5.39
N PHE A 275 -0.60 4.23 -4.28
CA PHE A 275 -1.50 4.17 -3.12
C PHE A 275 -1.78 5.52 -2.47
N GLU A 276 -0.92 6.54 -2.63
CA GLU A 276 -1.20 7.89 -2.13
C GLU A 276 -2.35 8.57 -2.89
N GLY A 277 -2.49 8.29 -4.19
CA GLY A 277 -3.51 8.88 -5.07
C GLY A 277 -4.56 7.91 -5.61
N ALA A 278 -4.39 6.61 -5.38
CA ALA A 278 -5.28 5.58 -5.90
C ALA A 278 -6.65 5.75 -5.26
N ASN A 279 -7.60 6.15 -6.10
CA ASN A 279 -9.00 6.00 -5.80
C ASN A 279 -9.27 4.49 -5.81
N LEU A 280 -9.18 3.84 -4.63
CA LEU A 280 -9.46 2.41 -4.42
C LEU A 280 -10.97 2.12 -4.56
N GLY A 281 -11.59 2.66 -5.62
CA GLY A 281 -13.03 2.75 -5.79
C GLY A 281 -13.65 3.98 -5.10
N PRO A 282 -14.87 4.38 -5.49
CA PRO A 282 -15.60 5.41 -4.77
C PRO A 282 -15.69 5.03 -3.29
N ILE A 283 -15.54 6.02 -2.39
CA ILE A 283 -15.76 5.80 -0.96
C ILE A 283 -17.15 5.15 -0.82
N PRO A 284 -17.24 3.91 -0.33
CA PRO A 284 -18.51 3.23 -0.23
C PRO A 284 -19.43 4.04 0.68
N SER A 285 -20.74 3.88 0.51
CA SER A 285 -21.69 4.41 1.50
C SER A 285 -21.31 3.89 2.89
N PHE A 286 -21.48 4.70 3.94
CA PHE A 286 -21.37 4.23 5.31
C PHE A 286 -22.28 3.02 5.62
N PHE A 287 -23.36 2.86 4.85
CA PHE A 287 -24.31 1.75 4.98
C PHE A 287 -23.93 0.51 4.19
N ASP A 288 -22.86 0.56 3.38
CA ASP A 288 -22.28 -0.63 2.77
C ASP A 288 -21.72 -1.54 3.88
N PRO A 289 -22.13 -2.82 3.96
CA PRO A 289 -21.61 -3.77 4.95
C PRO A 289 -20.09 -3.91 4.95
N GLU A 290 -19.43 -3.67 3.81
CA GLU A 290 -17.98 -3.78 3.67
C GLU A 290 -17.24 -2.44 3.88
N TYR A 291 -17.95 -1.34 4.17
CA TYR A 291 -17.38 0.01 4.31
C TYR A 291 -16.15 0.06 5.22
N PHE A 292 -16.29 -0.39 6.47
CA PHE A 292 -15.20 -0.35 7.44
C PHE A 292 -14.05 -1.27 7.06
N LYS A 293 -14.32 -2.38 6.37
CA LYS A 293 -13.29 -3.29 5.86
C LYS A 293 -12.51 -2.63 4.74
N HIS A 294 -13.16 -1.90 3.84
CA HIS A 294 -12.50 -1.12 2.80
C HIS A 294 -11.63 0.00 3.38
N LEU A 295 -12.14 0.75 4.36
CA LEU A 295 -11.36 1.78 5.05
C LEU A 295 -10.13 1.21 5.77
N ASP A 296 -10.30 0.13 6.53
CA ASP A 296 -9.19 -0.53 7.25
C ASP A 296 -8.14 -1.04 6.26
N ARG A 297 -8.58 -1.61 5.13
CA ARG A 297 -7.69 -2.05 4.06
C ARG A 297 -6.93 -0.88 3.43
N GLN A 298 -7.60 0.21 3.10
CA GLN A 298 -6.97 1.40 2.52
C GLN A 298 -5.96 2.02 3.48
N GLY A 299 -6.34 2.22 4.75
CA GLY A 299 -5.44 2.73 5.79
C GLY A 299 -4.22 1.85 5.97
N PHE A 300 -4.39 0.53 5.87
CA PHE A 300 -3.28 -0.39 5.97
C PHE A 300 -2.37 -0.42 4.74
N LEU A 301 -2.92 -0.35 3.52
CA LEU A 301 -2.12 -0.20 2.30
C LEU A 301 -1.25 1.07 2.35
N HIS A 302 -1.82 2.18 2.83
CA HIS A 302 -1.08 3.42 3.03
C HIS A 302 0.05 3.24 4.06
N LYS A 303 -0.20 2.54 5.17
CA LYS A 303 0.85 2.22 6.14
C LYS A 303 1.98 1.38 5.54
N ILE A 304 1.66 0.37 4.72
CA ILE A 304 2.69 -0.44 4.04
C ILE A 304 3.51 0.39 3.05
N HIS A 305 2.87 1.31 2.31
CA HIS A 305 3.57 2.26 1.45
C HIS A 305 4.60 3.07 2.26
N GLU A 306 4.20 3.63 3.40
CA GLU A 306 5.10 4.39 4.28
C GLU A 306 6.26 3.53 4.81
N GLU A 307 5.99 2.30 5.26
CA GLU A 307 7.03 1.39 5.74
C GLU A 307 8.06 1.03 4.64
N ILE A 308 7.61 0.90 3.38
CA ILE A 308 8.49 0.63 2.24
C ILE A 308 9.34 1.87 1.90
N ARG A 309 8.75 3.05 2.02
CA ARG A 309 9.38 4.34 1.71
C ARG A 309 10.41 4.77 2.75
N ILE A 310 10.16 4.56 4.05
CA ILE A 310 11.03 5.08 5.12
C ILE A 310 12.42 4.46 5.03
N PRO A 311 13.50 5.27 5.02
CA PRO A 311 14.84 4.72 5.01
C PRO A 311 15.15 4.00 6.33
N VAL A 312 15.25 2.67 6.30
CA VAL A 312 15.85 1.87 7.37
C VAL A 312 17.37 2.07 7.38
N ASP A 313 17.93 2.26 8.56
CA ASP A 313 19.38 2.31 8.76
C ASP A 313 20.01 0.91 8.66
N GLU A 314 21.27 0.84 8.21
CA GLU A 314 21.99 -0.43 8.05
C GLU A 314 22.12 -1.22 9.36
N GLU A 315 22.04 -0.56 10.52
CA GLU A 315 22.06 -1.19 11.85
C GLU A 315 20.71 -1.82 12.22
N GLU A 316 19.65 -1.51 11.48
CA GLU A 316 18.28 -1.94 11.72
C GLU A 316 17.79 -2.96 10.69
N LYS A 317 18.66 -3.77 10.09
CA LYS A 317 18.30 -4.82 9.10
C LYS A 317 17.16 -5.76 9.54
N ARG A 318 16.94 -5.91 10.85
CA ARG A 318 15.77 -6.61 11.41
C ARG A 318 14.43 -6.04 10.92
N ASN A 319 14.39 -4.78 10.50
CA ASN A 319 13.22 -4.12 9.93
C ASN A 319 12.98 -4.51 8.45
N TYR A 320 13.96 -5.11 7.76
CA TYR A 320 13.77 -5.66 6.42
C TYR A 320 12.91 -6.91 6.40
N LEU A 321 12.84 -7.65 7.51
CA LEU A 321 12.06 -8.89 7.60
C LEU A 321 10.61 -8.71 7.11
N ILE A 322 10.03 -7.55 7.40
CA ILE A 322 8.65 -7.23 7.10
C ILE A 322 8.45 -6.94 5.61
N THR A 323 9.30 -6.08 5.03
CA THR A 323 9.26 -5.74 3.61
C THR A 323 9.65 -6.94 2.74
N GLN A 324 10.55 -7.79 3.23
CA GLN A 324 10.89 -9.07 2.61
C GLN A 324 9.71 -10.05 2.60
N ALA A 325 8.95 -10.15 3.71
CA ALA A 325 7.75 -11.00 3.77
C ALA A 325 6.68 -10.53 2.78
N VAL A 326 6.48 -9.21 2.64
CA VAL A 326 5.60 -8.63 1.63
C VAL A 326 6.09 -8.98 0.21
N ALA A 327 7.37 -8.76 -0.08
CA ALA A 327 7.96 -9.07 -1.38
C ALA A 327 7.83 -10.56 -1.75
N GLU A 328 8.11 -11.46 -0.80
CA GLU A 328 7.97 -12.90 -1.00
C GLU A 328 6.51 -13.31 -1.24
N TYR A 329 5.56 -12.72 -0.49
CA TYR A 329 4.13 -12.95 -0.70
C TYR A 329 3.70 -12.54 -2.12
N LEU A 330 4.09 -11.34 -2.57
CA LEU A 330 3.79 -10.83 -3.91
C LEU A 330 4.40 -11.71 -5.02
N ALA A 331 5.62 -12.19 -4.81
CA ALA A 331 6.35 -13.02 -5.77
C ALA A 331 5.83 -14.47 -5.86
N LEU A 332 5.33 -15.04 -4.76
CA LEU A 332 5.05 -16.48 -4.65
C LEU A 332 3.58 -16.86 -4.42
N LYS A 333 2.76 -15.97 -3.84
CA LYS A 333 1.39 -16.30 -3.39
C LYS A 333 0.29 -15.63 -4.21
N CYS A 334 0.56 -14.48 -4.79
CA CYS A 334 -0.39 -13.82 -5.70
C CYS A 334 -0.52 -14.59 -7.02
N SER A 335 -1.73 -14.61 -7.58
CA SER A 335 -2.01 -15.17 -8.91
C SER A 335 -2.81 -14.15 -9.73
N PRO A 336 -2.27 -13.64 -10.87
CA PRO A 336 -0.90 -13.82 -11.35
C PRO A 336 0.14 -13.27 -10.36
N ARG A 337 1.33 -13.90 -10.30
CA ARG A 337 2.43 -13.39 -9.45
C ARG A 337 2.89 -12.02 -9.91
N PHE A 338 3.43 -11.22 -8.99
CA PHE A 338 4.13 -9.99 -9.34
C PHE A 338 5.58 -10.30 -9.70
N ASP A 339 6.12 -9.57 -10.68
CA ASP A 339 7.52 -9.61 -11.09
C ASP A 339 8.37 -8.58 -10.34
N GLY A 340 7.73 -7.61 -9.68
CA GLY A 340 8.42 -6.57 -8.94
C GLY A 340 7.50 -5.54 -8.32
N VAL A 341 8.11 -4.49 -7.77
CA VAL A 341 7.43 -3.38 -7.11
C VAL A 341 8.07 -2.05 -7.49
N ILE A 342 7.27 -0.98 -7.50
CA ILE A 342 7.72 0.41 -7.66
C ILE A 342 7.40 1.18 -6.38
N PHE A 343 8.29 2.09 -5.98
CA PHE A 343 8.07 2.97 -4.83
C PHE A 343 8.86 4.28 -4.98
N ARG A 344 8.43 5.32 -4.27
CA ARG A 344 9.15 6.60 -4.24
C ARG A 344 10.49 6.49 -3.55
N SER A 345 11.48 7.22 -4.07
CA SER A 345 12.78 7.34 -3.43
C SER A 345 12.66 8.12 -2.12
N ALA A 346 13.32 7.60 -1.09
CA ALA A 346 13.43 8.33 0.17
C ALA A 346 14.46 9.48 0.10
N GLN A 347 15.37 9.41 -0.88
CA GLN A 347 16.47 10.35 -1.06
C GLN A 347 16.11 11.49 -2.02
N ARG A 348 15.13 11.30 -2.91
CA ARG A 348 14.68 12.29 -3.89
C ARG A 348 13.17 12.29 -4.01
N ALA A 349 12.55 13.46 -3.80
CA ALA A 349 11.09 13.62 -3.85
C ALA A 349 10.46 13.19 -5.19
N GLU A 350 11.12 13.51 -6.30
CA GLU A 350 10.68 13.15 -7.67
C GLU A 350 11.21 11.78 -8.13
N GLY A 351 12.04 11.12 -7.31
CA GLY A 351 12.73 9.90 -7.67
C GLY A 351 11.84 8.67 -7.51
N ARG A 352 11.90 7.74 -8.45
CA ARG A 352 11.13 6.49 -8.42
C ARG A 352 12.07 5.29 -8.57
N ASN A 353 11.93 4.33 -7.67
CA ASN A 353 12.69 3.09 -7.65
C ASN A 353 11.84 1.93 -8.16
N ILE A 354 12.51 0.94 -8.75
CA ILE A 354 11.92 -0.33 -9.13
C ILE A 354 12.76 -1.48 -8.57
N VAL A 355 12.09 -2.48 -8.02
CA VAL A 355 12.71 -3.74 -7.64
C VAL A 355 12.06 -4.87 -8.42
N LEU A 356 12.87 -5.62 -9.18
CA LEU A 356 12.42 -6.84 -9.84
C LEU A 356 12.88 -8.06 -9.03
N PHE A 357 11.95 -8.97 -8.79
CA PHE A 357 12.17 -10.16 -7.99
C PHE A 357 13.05 -11.19 -8.71
N SER A 358 13.58 -12.14 -7.94
CA SER A 358 14.55 -13.14 -8.40
C SER A 358 14.13 -13.83 -9.69
N HIS A 359 12.88 -14.29 -9.78
CA HIS A 359 12.39 -14.98 -10.96
C HIS A 359 12.30 -14.09 -12.21
N ALA A 360 12.14 -12.78 -12.03
CA ALA A 360 12.04 -11.83 -13.13
C ALA A 360 13.41 -11.34 -13.63
N ALA A 361 14.43 -11.27 -12.78
CA ALA A 361 15.67 -10.53 -13.09
C ALA A 361 16.98 -11.23 -12.71
N ALA A 362 16.96 -12.45 -12.17
CA ALA A 362 18.17 -13.19 -11.82
C ALA A 362 18.47 -14.31 -12.83
N LYS A 363 19.71 -14.37 -13.33
CA LYS A 363 20.18 -15.47 -14.19
C LYS A 363 20.16 -16.78 -13.39
N PRO A 364 19.61 -17.89 -13.92
CA PRO A 364 19.71 -19.18 -13.27
C PRO A 364 21.17 -19.62 -13.08
N THR A 365 21.60 -19.81 -11.84
CA THR A 365 22.95 -20.33 -11.52
C THR A 365 22.90 -21.78 -11.04
N SER A 366 23.96 -22.53 -11.35
CA SER A 366 24.21 -23.85 -10.77
C SER A 366 24.23 -23.79 -9.25
N SER A 367 23.91 -24.89 -8.58
CA SER A 367 24.01 -24.99 -7.12
C SER A 367 25.10 -25.98 -6.73
N THR A 368 26.01 -25.54 -5.86
CA THR A 368 27.08 -26.39 -5.32
C THR A 368 26.77 -26.74 -3.88
N VAL A 369 26.63 -28.03 -3.59
CA VAL A 369 26.44 -28.55 -2.23
C VAL A 369 27.75 -29.19 -1.78
N ARG A 370 28.29 -28.74 -0.65
CA ARG A 370 29.47 -29.33 -0.02
C ARG A 370 29.06 -30.48 0.90
N PHE A 371 29.81 -31.56 0.83
CA PHE A 371 29.72 -32.73 1.71
C PHE A 371 31.07 -32.93 2.41
N ALA A 372 31.09 -33.73 3.48
CA ALA A 372 32.33 -34.06 4.18
C ALA A 372 33.40 -34.71 3.26
N THR A 373 32.98 -35.39 2.21
CA THR A 373 33.85 -36.15 1.28
C THR A 373 33.98 -35.53 -0.11
N GLY A 374 33.44 -34.33 -0.36
CA GLY A 374 33.52 -33.69 -1.68
C GLY A 374 32.44 -32.64 -1.92
N TYR A 375 32.07 -32.45 -3.19
CA TYR A 375 31.05 -31.50 -3.60
C TYR A 375 30.16 -32.10 -4.70
N ARG A 376 28.88 -31.71 -4.72
CA ARG A 376 27.96 -31.98 -5.83
C ARG A 376 27.56 -30.66 -6.47
N VAL A 377 27.83 -30.54 -7.77
CA VAL A 377 27.29 -29.46 -8.59
C VAL A 377 26.02 -29.98 -9.25
N SER A 378 24.90 -29.30 -9.03
CA SER A 378 23.69 -29.49 -9.82
C SER A 378 23.59 -28.33 -10.82
N GLY A 379 23.29 -28.65 -12.08
CA GLY A 379 23.09 -27.63 -13.12
C GLY A 379 22.04 -26.59 -12.72
N ALA A 380 22.06 -25.43 -13.38
CA ALA A 380 21.06 -24.40 -13.16
C ALA A 380 19.66 -24.99 -13.40
N LYS A 381 18.76 -24.83 -12.43
CA LYS A 381 17.36 -25.18 -12.65
C LYS A 381 16.78 -24.21 -13.67
N ALA A 382 15.94 -24.71 -14.58
CA ALA A 382 15.20 -23.84 -15.48
C ALA A 382 14.42 -22.81 -14.64
N GLY A 383 14.68 -21.54 -14.91
CA GLY A 383 13.97 -20.41 -14.32
C GLY A 383 13.13 -19.73 -15.40
N ASP A 384 12.41 -18.70 -15.00
CA ASP A 384 11.70 -17.85 -15.96
C ASP A 384 12.69 -17.08 -16.83
N PRO A 385 12.30 -16.71 -18.07
CA PRO A 385 13.11 -15.84 -18.89
C PRO A 385 13.30 -14.49 -18.20
N LEU A 386 14.52 -13.96 -18.31
CA LEU A 386 14.86 -12.63 -17.82
C LEU A 386 13.90 -11.59 -18.40
N SER A 387 13.60 -10.59 -17.58
CA SER A 387 12.74 -9.48 -17.97
C SER A 387 13.52 -8.26 -18.41
N ILE A 388 14.80 -8.19 -18.09
CA ILE A 388 15.66 -7.04 -18.34
C ILE A 388 16.93 -7.45 -19.09
N GLU A 389 17.43 -6.53 -19.88
CA GLU A 389 18.71 -6.62 -20.58
C GLU A 389 19.51 -5.33 -20.39
N TYR A 390 20.83 -5.47 -20.28
CA TYR A 390 21.75 -4.34 -20.22
C TYR A 390 21.88 -3.67 -21.59
N VAL A 391 21.90 -2.34 -21.60
CA VAL A 391 22.06 -1.56 -22.83
C VAL A 391 23.53 -1.19 -22.99
N ALA A 392 24.17 -1.75 -24.01
CA ALA A 392 25.57 -1.45 -24.33
C ALA A 392 25.79 0.04 -24.67
N GLY A 393 26.97 0.56 -24.31
CA GLY A 393 27.36 1.95 -24.46
C GLY A 393 26.67 2.91 -23.48
N SER A 394 26.01 2.39 -22.44
CA SER A 394 25.27 3.20 -21.46
C SER A 394 26.03 3.41 -20.15
N MET A 395 27.27 2.93 -20.03
CA MET A 395 28.03 3.05 -18.80
C MET A 395 28.49 4.48 -18.52
N ILE A 396 28.27 4.94 -17.29
CA ILE A 396 28.79 6.23 -16.79
C ILE A 396 29.47 6.00 -15.44
N LEU A 397 30.70 6.50 -15.31
CA LEU A 397 31.41 6.64 -14.06
C LEU A 397 31.05 7.98 -13.43
N HIS A 398 30.61 7.96 -12.18
CA HIS A 398 30.26 9.12 -11.38
C HIS A 398 31.26 9.26 -10.25
N THR A 399 31.91 10.41 -10.16
CA THR A 399 32.77 10.77 -9.03
C THR A 399 32.12 11.89 -8.23
N ILE A 400 31.92 11.69 -6.93
CA ILE A 400 31.30 12.68 -6.06
C ILE A 400 32.30 13.79 -5.76
N ASP A 401 31.89 15.03 -5.98
CA ASP A 401 32.73 16.20 -5.71
C ASP A 401 33.13 16.27 -4.22
N LYS A 402 34.31 16.81 -3.94
CA LYS A 402 34.83 17.01 -2.59
C LYS A 402 33.92 17.90 -1.73
N ASP A 403 33.22 18.83 -2.35
CA ASP A 403 32.29 19.74 -1.68
C ASP A 403 30.84 19.17 -1.60
N ASN A 404 30.61 17.96 -2.12
CA ASN A 404 29.31 17.28 -2.16
C ASN A 404 28.18 18.04 -2.91
N VAL A 405 28.55 18.93 -3.85
CA VAL A 405 27.60 19.78 -4.60
C VAL A 405 27.15 19.14 -5.93
N GLY A 406 27.76 18.03 -6.35
CA GLY A 406 27.39 17.34 -7.60
C GLY A 406 28.24 16.11 -7.92
N THR A 407 28.03 15.56 -9.12
CA THR A 407 28.83 14.45 -9.68
C THR A 407 29.65 14.93 -10.88
N MET A 408 30.90 14.49 -10.96
CA MET A 408 31.68 14.51 -12.19
C MET A 408 31.41 13.22 -12.95
N ASP A 409 30.80 13.33 -14.13
CA ASP A 409 30.33 12.20 -14.92
C ASP A 409 31.27 11.96 -16.12
N GLU A 410 31.81 10.75 -16.22
CA GLU A 410 32.65 10.29 -17.34
C GLU A 410 31.97 9.09 -18.04
N VAL A 411 31.79 9.19 -19.36
CA VAL A 411 31.27 8.07 -20.16
C VAL A 411 32.39 7.04 -20.34
N LEU A 412 32.16 5.81 -19.88
CA LEU A 412 33.13 4.73 -20.02
C LEU A 412 32.91 3.97 -21.32
N LYS A 413 33.98 3.72 -22.07
CA LYS A 413 33.95 2.78 -23.20
C LYS A 413 33.95 1.36 -22.68
N GLU A 414 32.87 0.63 -22.92
CA GLU A 414 32.79 -0.81 -22.65
C GLU A 414 33.77 -1.56 -23.55
N THR A 415 34.37 -2.61 -23.00
CA THR A 415 35.22 -3.53 -23.77
C THR A 415 34.30 -4.32 -24.68
N GLU A 416 34.53 -4.29 -26.00
CA GLU A 416 33.72 -5.07 -26.94
C GLU A 416 33.77 -6.55 -26.54
N SER A 417 32.66 -7.09 -26.07
CA SER A 417 32.57 -8.52 -25.79
C SER A 417 32.74 -9.25 -27.12
N SER A 418 33.85 -9.95 -27.29
CA SER A 418 34.09 -10.86 -28.41
C SER A 418 33.18 -12.08 -28.28
N ASN A 419 31.87 -11.90 -28.40
CA ASN A 419 30.92 -12.99 -28.63
C ASN A 419 30.76 -13.19 -30.14
N ALA A 420 31.89 -13.42 -30.83
CA ALA A 420 31.86 -14.15 -32.08
C ALA A 420 31.79 -15.64 -31.71
N ILE A 421 30.58 -16.19 -31.71
CA ILE A 421 30.39 -17.64 -31.81
C ILE A 421 31.08 -18.03 -33.13
N PRO A 422 32.09 -18.90 -33.15
CA PRO A 422 32.58 -19.43 -34.41
C PRO A 422 31.44 -20.26 -35.01
N GLU A 423 30.93 -19.85 -36.16
CA GLU A 423 30.10 -20.71 -36.99
C GLU A 423 30.86 -22.03 -37.20
N ALA A 424 30.24 -23.14 -36.79
CA ALA A 424 30.69 -24.49 -37.09
C ALA A 424 29.58 -25.21 -37.86
#